data_AF-I2QSQ5-F1
#
_entry.id   AF-I2QSQ5-F1
#
_cell.length_a   1.000
_cell.length_b   1.000
_cell.length_c   1.000
_cell.angle_alpha   90.00
_cell.angle_beta   90.00
_cell.angle_gamma   90.00
#
_symmetry.space_group_name_H-M   'P 1'
#
loop_
_entity.id
_entity.type
_entity.pdbx_description
1 polymer ?
#
loop_
_entity_poly.entity_id
_entity_poly.type
_entity_poly.pdbx_seq_one_letter_code
_entity_poly.pdbx_strand_id
1 'polypeptide(L)'
;MKAVLIDPTTKAISVIDLRSVNWATNMFFGERPTPALKLPRSEILLAAKSRGGDAFVLGGSRPIGGPGLIVGRKLEAGERAPALVDPDQVAQMVRWTSIEEPDTAETRTTVRAIEIDPERRSIEEFSIAPTMHAVLSRMGGEIRLQFRAPGGDAVFAAADAARNFPEWRKDDATFTGRCIIVGHGSRSGRLVDVAASLTNLRESVTFRSSADNSWTSYECASENSTAGRSD
;
A
#
# COMPACT_ATOMS: atom_id res chain seq x y z
N MET A 1 36.07 20.56 4.43
CA MET A 1 36.48 19.24 3.92
C MET A 1 35.86 19.02 2.55
N LYS A 2 36.64 18.55 1.59
CA LYS A 2 36.15 18.26 0.24
C LYS A 2 35.21 17.05 0.23
N ALA A 3 34.09 17.15 -0.46
CA ALA A 3 33.14 16.07 -0.73
C ALA A 3 32.63 16.16 -2.17
N VAL A 4 32.02 15.08 -2.66
CA VAL A 4 31.38 15.04 -3.99
C VAL A 4 29.88 14.88 -3.80
N LEU A 5 29.11 15.86 -4.28
CA LEU A 5 27.66 15.84 -4.31
C LEU A 5 27.18 15.27 -5.65
N ILE A 6 26.21 14.35 -5.58
CA ILE A 6 25.47 13.81 -6.71
C ILE A 6 24.03 14.27 -6.53
N ASP A 7 23.54 15.09 -7.44
CA ASP A 7 22.16 15.59 -7.41
C ASP A 7 21.38 15.00 -8.60
N PRO A 8 20.49 14.03 -8.36
CA PRO A 8 19.71 13.43 -9.44
C PRO A 8 18.64 14.36 -10.02
N THR A 9 18.18 15.37 -9.27
CA THR A 9 17.18 16.34 -9.73
C THR A 9 17.75 17.22 -10.84
N THR A 10 18.97 17.73 -10.63
CA THR A 10 19.69 18.55 -11.63
C THR A 10 20.59 17.73 -12.54
N LYS A 11 20.70 16.41 -12.31
CA LYS A 11 21.62 15.48 -13.00
C LYS A 11 23.06 16.00 -13.00
N ALA A 12 23.48 16.53 -11.85
CA ALA A 12 24.77 17.18 -11.68
C ALA A 12 25.65 16.43 -10.67
N ILE A 13 26.96 16.50 -10.90
CA ILE A 13 27.97 16.04 -9.96
C ILE A 13 28.89 17.22 -9.70
N SER A 14 29.03 17.60 -8.44
CA SER A 14 29.80 18.79 -8.04
C SER A 14 30.71 18.50 -6.87
N VAL A 15 31.84 19.19 -6.84
CA VAL A 15 32.75 19.20 -5.69
C VAL A 15 32.26 20.29 -4.75
N ILE A 16 32.08 19.94 -3.49
CA ILE A 16 31.66 20.89 -2.46
C ILE A 16 32.61 20.87 -1.27
N ASP A 17 32.79 22.03 -0.65
CA ASP A 17 33.52 22.18 0.60
C ASP A 17 32.54 22.21 1.78
N LEU A 18 32.60 21.15 2.59
CA LEU A 18 31.76 20.99 3.77
C LEU A 18 32.46 21.51 5.01
N ARG A 19 31.73 22.27 5.84
CA ARG A 19 32.16 22.58 7.20
C ARG A 19 32.10 21.34 8.09
N SER A 20 31.01 20.59 8.01
CA SER A 20 30.82 19.30 8.66
C SER A 20 29.75 18.47 7.94
N VAL A 21 29.70 17.16 8.20
CA VAL A 21 28.64 16.29 7.66
C VAL A 21 27.27 16.67 8.22
N ASN A 22 27.21 17.10 9.50
CA ASN A 22 25.96 17.56 10.12
C ASN A 22 25.40 18.82 9.43
N TRP A 23 26.26 19.73 8.98
CA TRP A 23 25.83 20.88 8.19
C TRP A 23 25.27 20.46 6.83
N ALA A 24 25.89 19.47 6.17
CA ALA A 24 25.41 18.93 4.90
C ALA A 24 24.02 18.26 5.01
N THR A 25 23.71 17.61 6.14
CA THR A 25 22.39 17.04 6.45
C THR A 25 21.27 18.06 6.28
N ASN A 26 21.42 19.23 6.89
CA ASN A 26 20.40 20.27 6.86
C ASN A 26 20.28 20.94 5.49
N MET A 27 21.38 20.99 4.73
CA MET A 27 21.40 21.67 3.44
C MET A 27 20.90 20.81 2.28
N PHE A 28 21.23 19.52 2.25
CA PHE A 28 21.00 18.67 1.07
C PHE A 28 20.04 17.51 1.30
N PHE A 29 19.86 17.04 2.54
CA PHE A 29 19.24 15.74 2.79
C PHE A 29 17.85 15.82 3.42
N GLY A 30 17.47 16.93 4.04
CA GLY A 30 16.20 17.11 4.78
C GLY A 30 16.07 16.24 6.04
N GLU A 31 16.63 15.05 6.02
CA GLU A 31 16.76 14.09 7.11
C GLU A 31 18.21 13.62 7.26
N ARG A 32 18.52 12.94 8.37
CA ARG A 32 19.86 12.43 8.64
C ARG A 32 20.27 11.37 7.61
N PRO A 33 21.30 11.63 6.77
CA PRO A 33 21.70 10.68 5.74
C PRO A 33 22.37 9.45 6.37
N THR A 34 22.21 8.31 5.68
CA THR A 34 22.79 7.02 6.10
C THR A 34 23.76 6.50 5.05
N PRO A 35 24.73 5.65 5.43
CA PRO A 35 25.60 4.99 4.46
C PRO A 35 24.79 4.15 3.46
N ALA A 36 24.85 4.51 2.18
CA ALA A 36 24.18 3.79 1.09
C ALA A 36 25.14 2.84 0.36
N LEU A 37 26.40 3.23 0.19
CA LEU A 37 27.42 2.43 -0.49
C LEU A 37 28.81 2.72 0.06
N LYS A 38 29.66 1.69 0.14
CA LYS A 38 31.10 1.85 0.39
C LYS A 38 31.86 1.76 -0.92
N LEU A 39 32.73 2.75 -1.19
CA LEU A 39 33.55 2.81 -2.39
C LEU A 39 34.90 2.07 -2.20
N PRO A 40 35.59 1.67 -3.28
CA PRO A 40 36.82 0.88 -3.19
C PRO A 40 37.95 1.52 -2.36
N ARG A 41 38.06 2.85 -2.35
CA ARG A 41 39.08 3.59 -1.60
C ARG A 41 38.63 3.97 -0.18
N SER A 42 37.64 3.24 0.36
CA SER A 42 37.09 3.41 1.71
C SER A 42 36.30 4.70 1.96
N GLU A 43 35.97 5.46 0.92
CA GLU A 43 34.94 6.48 0.96
C GLU A 43 33.56 5.84 1.11
N ILE A 44 32.61 6.65 1.57
CA ILE A 44 31.24 6.23 1.78
C ILE A 44 30.34 7.22 1.04
N LEU A 45 29.40 6.69 0.29
CA LEU A 45 28.26 7.42 -0.22
C LEU A 45 27.20 7.48 0.87
N LEU A 46 26.87 8.69 1.29
CA LEU A 46 25.76 8.98 2.18
C LEU A 46 24.55 9.39 1.34
N ALA A 47 23.37 8.86 1.66
CA ALA A 47 22.11 9.26 1.04
C ALA A 47 21.00 9.33 2.09
N ALA A 48 20.04 10.23 1.89
CA ALA A 48 18.79 10.19 2.64
C ALA A 48 17.92 9.04 2.14
N LYS A 49 17.00 8.56 2.99
CA LYS A 49 15.97 7.64 2.52
C LYS A 49 14.95 8.45 1.71
N SER A 50 14.96 8.31 0.39
CA SER A 50 13.85 8.78 -0.42
C SER A 50 12.81 7.67 -0.62
N ARG A 51 11.53 8.04 -0.57
CA ARG A 51 10.41 7.13 -0.86
C ARG A 51 10.09 7.03 -2.35
N GLY A 52 10.57 7.98 -3.17
CA GLY A 52 10.37 8.01 -4.62
C GLY A 52 11.04 9.23 -5.26
N GLY A 53 10.88 9.37 -6.58
CA GLY A 53 11.38 10.51 -7.36
C GLY A 53 12.71 10.27 -8.07
N ASP A 54 13.39 11.36 -8.43
CA ASP A 54 14.67 11.33 -9.14
C ASP A 54 15.74 10.57 -8.35
N ALA A 55 16.45 9.71 -9.05
CA ALA A 55 17.38 8.77 -8.45
C ALA A 55 18.63 8.55 -9.34
N PHE A 56 19.60 7.84 -8.78
CA PHE A 56 20.78 7.42 -9.52
C PHE A 56 21.24 6.03 -9.10
N VAL A 57 21.99 5.38 -9.98
CA VAL A 57 22.73 4.15 -9.72
C VAL A 57 24.21 4.46 -9.85
N LEU A 58 25.03 3.95 -8.93
CA LEU A 58 26.49 4.09 -8.97
C LEU A 58 27.13 2.70 -9.03
N GLY A 59 27.81 2.39 -10.14
CA GLY A 59 28.57 1.15 -10.28
C GLY A 59 27.75 -0.14 -10.11
N GLY A 60 26.48 -0.14 -10.52
CA GLY A 60 25.58 -1.29 -10.39
C GLY A 60 24.90 -1.44 -9.03
N SER A 61 24.95 -0.40 -8.18
CA SER A 61 24.15 -0.34 -6.95
C SER A 61 22.65 -0.47 -7.24
N ARG A 62 21.87 -0.74 -6.19
CA ARG A 62 20.41 -0.46 -6.24
C ARG A 62 20.18 1.04 -6.48
N PRO A 63 19.04 1.45 -7.05
CA PRO A 63 18.68 2.86 -7.17
C PRO A 63 18.73 3.58 -5.82
N ILE A 64 19.33 4.77 -5.81
CA ILE A 64 19.46 5.65 -4.65
C ILE A 64 18.65 6.91 -4.98
N GLY A 65 17.57 7.13 -4.23
CA GLY A 65 16.70 8.28 -4.45
C GLY A 65 17.18 9.52 -3.71
N GLY A 66 17.02 10.67 -4.35
CA GLY A 66 17.44 11.96 -3.82
C GLY A 66 18.97 12.18 -3.84
N PRO A 67 19.45 13.30 -3.28
CA PRO A 67 20.86 13.65 -3.30
C PRO A 67 21.74 12.59 -2.65
N GLY A 68 22.97 12.45 -3.14
CA GLY A 68 24.01 11.59 -2.59
C GLY A 68 25.28 12.39 -2.31
N LEU A 69 25.98 12.08 -1.23
CA LEU A 69 27.21 12.76 -0.83
C LEU A 69 28.33 11.75 -0.56
N ILE A 70 29.37 11.78 -1.37
CA ILE A 70 30.56 10.98 -1.16
C ILE A 70 31.50 11.73 -0.22
N VAL A 71 31.82 11.08 0.89
CA VAL A 71 32.73 11.59 1.93
C VAL A 71 33.83 10.55 2.19
N GLY A 72 34.99 11.02 2.63
CA GLY A 72 36.10 10.14 2.98
C GLY A 72 35.81 9.26 4.20
N ARG A 73 36.80 8.43 4.54
CA ARG A 73 36.74 7.50 5.66
C ARG A 73 36.40 8.22 6.98
N LYS A 74 35.72 7.52 7.88
CA LYS A 74 35.47 8.00 9.24
C LYS A 74 36.79 8.11 9.99
N LEU A 75 37.02 9.24 10.66
CA LEU A 75 38.16 9.45 11.55
C LEU A 75 37.71 9.25 12.99
N GLU A 76 36.79 10.11 13.44
CA GLU A 76 36.22 10.09 14.79
C GLU A 76 34.68 10.22 14.76
N ALA A 77 34.05 10.37 15.93
CA ALA A 77 32.61 10.57 16.04
C ALA A 77 32.18 11.92 15.42
N GLY A 78 31.63 11.87 14.21
CA GLY A 78 31.17 13.07 13.49
C GLY A 78 32.18 13.66 12.52
N GLU A 79 33.42 13.16 12.53
CA GLU A 79 34.50 13.63 11.66
C GLU A 79 34.84 12.65 10.55
N ARG A 80 35.13 13.20 9.37
CA ARG A 80 35.48 12.44 8.17
C ARG A 80 36.62 13.08 7.41
N ALA A 81 37.45 12.24 6.81
CA ALA A 81 38.48 12.68 5.89
C ALA A 81 37.85 13.28 4.61
N PRO A 82 38.58 14.14 3.88
CA PRO A 82 38.17 14.57 2.55
C PRO A 82 37.96 13.39 1.59
N ALA A 83 37.01 13.52 0.66
CA ALA A 83 36.86 12.55 -0.41
C ALA A 83 38.03 12.64 -1.39
N LEU A 84 38.63 11.49 -1.72
CA LEU A 84 39.74 11.37 -2.68
C LEU A 84 39.29 10.82 -4.04
N VAL A 85 37.97 10.63 -4.21
CA VAL A 85 37.39 10.20 -5.48
C VAL A 85 37.46 11.33 -6.50
N ASP A 86 37.75 10.96 -7.74
CA ASP A 86 37.71 11.87 -8.88
C ASP A 86 36.25 12.06 -9.33
N PRO A 87 35.71 13.30 -9.34
CA PRO A 87 34.36 13.59 -9.81
C PRO A 87 34.09 13.10 -11.23
N ASP A 88 35.08 13.14 -12.12
CA ASP A 88 34.91 12.71 -13.51
C ASP A 88 34.73 11.20 -13.59
N GLN A 89 35.44 10.45 -12.74
CA GLN A 89 35.25 9.02 -12.59
C GLN A 89 33.85 8.70 -12.02
N VAL A 90 33.38 9.48 -11.04
CA VAL A 90 32.01 9.33 -10.52
C VAL A 90 30.99 9.56 -11.63
N ALA A 91 31.18 10.59 -12.46
CA ALA A 91 30.29 10.90 -13.57
C ALA A 91 30.18 9.77 -14.60
N GLN A 92 31.28 9.07 -14.89
CA GLN A 92 31.25 7.90 -15.76
C GLN A 92 30.52 6.69 -15.16
N MET A 93 30.46 6.61 -13.83
CA MET A 93 29.83 5.48 -13.11
C MET A 93 28.36 5.72 -12.77
N VAL A 94 27.91 6.98 -12.78
CA VAL A 94 26.53 7.36 -12.45
C VAL A 94 25.62 7.10 -13.64
N ARG A 95 24.51 6.41 -13.38
CA ARG A 95 23.37 6.30 -14.30
C ARG A 95 22.16 6.94 -13.66
N TRP A 96 21.58 7.94 -14.30
CA TRP A 96 20.36 8.60 -13.85
C TRP A 96 19.15 7.68 -14.03
N THR A 97 18.27 7.65 -13.03
CA THR A 97 17.07 6.82 -13.03
C THR A 97 16.00 7.47 -12.16
N SER A 98 14.89 6.78 -11.94
CA SER A 98 13.85 7.18 -11.00
C SER A 98 13.49 6.00 -10.12
N ILE A 99 13.12 6.29 -8.88
CA ILE A 99 12.40 5.34 -8.04
C ILE A 99 10.94 5.73 -8.18
N GLU A 100 10.13 4.83 -8.74
CA GLU A 100 8.69 5.00 -8.65
C GLU A 100 8.34 5.09 -7.17
N GLU A 101 7.81 6.24 -6.77
CA GLU A 101 7.21 6.36 -5.46
C GLU A 101 6.13 5.26 -5.40
N PRO A 102 6.15 4.36 -4.41
CA PRO A 102 5.07 3.40 -4.27
C PRO A 102 3.84 4.26 -4.04
N ASP A 103 2.99 4.38 -5.07
CA ASP A 103 1.93 5.38 -5.21
C ASP A 103 1.64 6.00 -3.83
N THR A 104 2.01 7.26 -3.66
CA THR A 104 1.30 8.14 -2.73
C THR A 104 -0.11 8.30 -3.26
N ALA A 105 -0.85 7.17 -3.29
CA ALA A 105 -2.27 7.12 -3.16
C ALA A 105 -2.58 8.19 -2.12
N GLU A 106 -3.42 9.14 -2.54
CA GLU A 106 -4.36 9.79 -1.65
C GLU A 106 -4.49 8.92 -0.41
N THR A 107 -4.10 9.43 0.75
CA THR A 107 -4.32 8.69 1.99
C THR A 107 -5.83 8.65 2.14
N ARG A 108 -6.47 7.71 1.45
CA ARG A 108 -7.89 7.45 1.51
C ARG A 108 -8.09 7.05 2.94
N THR A 109 -8.57 7.99 3.74
CA THR A 109 -8.89 7.78 5.13
C THR A 109 -9.97 6.71 5.25
N THR A 110 -10.77 6.54 4.19
CA THR A 110 -11.75 5.48 4.03
C THR A 110 -11.81 4.95 2.60
N VAL A 111 -12.24 3.70 2.45
CA VAL A 111 -12.57 3.04 1.19
C VAL A 111 -13.99 2.50 1.24
N ARG A 112 -14.63 2.44 0.07
CA ARG A 112 -15.97 1.87 -0.12
C ARG A 112 -15.92 0.35 -0.05
N ALA A 113 -16.77 -0.24 0.78
CA ALA A 113 -16.97 -1.67 0.92
C ALA A 113 -18.46 -2.01 0.87
N ILE A 114 -18.79 -3.27 0.58
CA ILE A 114 -20.18 -3.76 0.55
C ILE A 114 -20.32 -4.89 1.55
N GLU A 115 -21.35 -4.84 2.39
CA GLU A 115 -21.74 -5.89 3.30
C GLU A 115 -22.94 -6.63 2.72
N ILE A 116 -22.87 -7.97 2.73
CA ILE A 116 -23.98 -8.85 2.41
C ILE A 116 -24.29 -9.63 3.68
N ASP A 117 -25.50 -9.45 4.20
CA ASP A 117 -25.98 -10.11 5.41
C ASP A 117 -27.18 -11.01 5.06
N PRO A 118 -27.00 -12.35 4.99
CA PRO A 118 -28.08 -13.27 4.69
C PRO A 118 -29.10 -13.46 5.81
N GLU A 119 -28.74 -13.13 7.06
CA GLU A 119 -29.67 -13.17 8.20
C GLU A 119 -30.67 -12.01 8.10
N ARG A 120 -30.17 -10.82 7.78
CA ARG A 120 -30.97 -9.61 7.54
C ARG A 120 -31.53 -9.50 6.12
N ARG A 121 -31.04 -10.34 5.21
CA ARG A 121 -31.28 -10.28 3.76
C ARG A 121 -30.96 -8.90 3.19
N SER A 122 -29.87 -8.30 3.66
CA SER A 122 -29.45 -6.94 3.27
C SER A 122 -28.17 -6.94 2.43
N ILE A 123 -28.08 -5.94 1.55
CA ILE A 123 -26.88 -5.62 0.77
C ILE A 123 -26.65 -4.12 0.91
N GLU A 124 -25.64 -3.75 1.68
CA GLU A 124 -25.40 -2.38 2.11
C GLU A 124 -23.98 -1.93 1.73
N GLU A 125 -23.86 -0.67 1.32
CA GLU A 125 -22.58 -0.04 1.07
C GLU A 125 -22.19 0.82 2.28
N PHE A 126 -20.90 0.82 2.60
CA PHE A 126 -20.36 1.59 3.71
C PHE A 126 -18.89 1.93 3.50
N SER A 127 -18.40 2.91 4.27
CA SER A 127 -17.01 3.36 4.23
C SER A 127 -16.24 2.82 5.43
N ILE A 128 -15.04 2.26 5.19
CA ILE A 128 -14.14 1.75 6.23
C ILE A 128 -12.73 2.28 6.05
N ALA A 129 -11.95 2.36 7.14
CA ALA A 129 -10.52 2.58 7.00
C ALA A 129 -9.88 1.45 6.14
N PRO A 130 -8.90 1.75 5.26
CA PRO A 130 -8.29 0.77 4.35
C PRO A 130 -7.32 -0.17 5.07
N THR A 131 -7.76 -0.82 6.14
CA THR A 131 -6.98 -1.74 6.95
C THR A 131 -7.75 -3.03 7.19
N MET A 132 -7.03 -4.15 7.25
CA MET A 132 -7.64 -5.43 7.61
C MET A 132 -8.23 -5.41 9.03
N HIS A 133 -7.70 -4.57 9.92
CA HIS A 133 -8.25 -4.38 11.26
C HIS A 133 -9.66 -3.79 11.23
N ALA A 134 -9.95 -2.84 10.32
CA ALA A 134 -11.29 -2.30 10.17
C ALA A 134 -12.29 -3.35 9.64
N VAL A 135 -11.85 -4.22 8.71
CA VAL A 135 -12.66 -5.35 8.22
C VAL A 135 -12.96 -6.35 9.34
N LEU A 136 -11.94 -6.73 10.13
CA LEU A 136 -12.08 -7.59 11.32
C LEU A 136 -13.06 -7.00 12.34
N SER A 137 -12.88 -5.71 12.67
CA SER A 137 -13.73 -5.00 13.63
C SER A 137 -15.19 -4.94 13.17
N ARG A 138 -15.43 -4.70 11.88
CA ARG A 138 -16.79 -4.71 11.30
C ARG A 138 -17.45 -6.10 11.36
N MET A 139 -16.68 -7.16 11.14
CA MET A 139 -17.17 -8.54 11.20
C MET A 139 -17.39 -9.05 12.63
N GLY A 140 -16.74 -8.43 13.63
CA GLY A 140 -16.88 -8.79 15.04
C GLY A 140 -16.11 -10.06 15.43
N GLY A 141 -15.17 -10.53 14.61
CA GLY A 141 -14.46 -11.79 14.83
C GLY A 141 -13.38 -12.07 13.79
N GLU A 142 -12.83 -13.28 13.82
CA GLU A 142 -11.87 -13.73 12.81
C GLU A 142 -12.51 -13.80 11.42
N ILE A 143 -11.77 -13.37 10.40
CA ILE A 143 -12.22 -13.39 9.01
C ILE A 143 -11.34 -14.31 8.18
N ARG A 144 -11.93 -14.89 7.14
CA ARG A 144 -11.23 -15.64 6.09
C ARG A 144 -11.52 -15.02 4.73
N LEU A 145 -10.51 -15.01 3.86
CA LEU A 145 -10.71 -14.71 2.45
C LEU A 145 -11.42 -15.91 1.80
N GLN A 146 -12.66 -15.72 1.36
CA GLN A 146 -13.46 -16.79 0.77
C GLN A 146 -13.33 -16.82 -0.75
N PHE A 147 -13.25 -15.65 -1.39
CA PHE A 147 -13.21 -15.55 -2.84
C PHE A 147 -12.50 -14.28 -3.30
N ARG A 148 -11.87 -14.33 -4.48
CA ARG A 148 -11.38 -13.15 -5.19
C ARG A 148 -12.12 -13.04 -6.52
N ALA A 149 -12.85 -11.94 -6.70
CA ALA A 149 -13.62 -11.71 -7.90
C ALA A 149 -12.69 -11.39 -9.10
N PRO A 150 -13.14 -11.66 -10.35
CA PRO A 150 -12.38 -11.35 -11.57
C PRO A 150 -12.00 -9.87 -11.77
N GLY A 151 -12.47 -8.94 -10.92
CA GLY A 151 -12.05 -7.52 -10.89
C GLY A 151 -11.03 -7.17 -9.81
N GLY A 152 -10.56 -8.14 -9.04
CA GLY A 152 -9.63 -7.92 -7.92
C GLY A 152 -10.30 -7.70 -6.56
N ASP A 153 -11.63 -7.62 -6.49
CA ASP A 153 -12.34 -7.54 -5.20
C ASP A 153 -12.11 -8.80 -4.35
N ALA A 154 -11.92 -8.60 -3.06
CA ALA A 154 -11.79 -9.66 -2.07
C ALA A 154 -13.09 -9.80 -1.28
N VAL A 155 -13.59 -11.02 -1.17
CA VAL A 155 -14.76 -11.37 -0.37
C VAL A 155 -14.28 -12.02 0.93
N PHE A 156 -14.47 -11.33 2.04
CA PHE A 156 -14.17 -11.82 3.38
C PHE A 156 -15.43 -12.31 4.07
N ALA A 157 -15.36 -13.47 4.69
CA ALA A 157 -16.43 -14.05 5.50
C ALA A 157 -15.92 -14.32 6.91
N ALA A 158 -16.83 -14.50 7.86
CA ALA A 158 -16.48 -14.95 9.20
C ALA A 158 -15.79 -16.33 9.14
N ALA A 159 -14.70 -16.51 9.87
CA ALA A 159 -13.92 -17.75 9.85
C ALA A 159 -14.69 -18.93 10.45
N ASP A 160 -15.58 -18.64 11.39
CA ASP A 160 -16.41 -19.57 12.16
C ASP A 160 -17.81 -19.79 11.57
N ALA A 161 -18.08 -19.30 10.35
CA ALA A 161 -19.35 -19.50 9.68
C ALA A 161 -19.67 -21.01 9.54
N ALA A 162 -20.64 -21.49 10.32
CA ALA A 162 -21.04 -22.89 10.36
C ALA A 162 -21.99 -23.25 9.22
N ARG A 163 -22.09 -24.54 8.87
CA ARG A 163 -22.98 -25.04 7.79
C ARG A 163 -24.48 -24.74 7.99
N ASN A 164 -24.88 -24.41 9.22
CA ASN A 164 -26.27 -24.12 9.56
C ASN A 164 -26.57 -22.62 9.58
N PHE A 165 -25.68 -21.77 9.07
CA PHE A 165 -25.92 -20.33 9.00
C PHE A 165 -26.73 -20.00 7.74
N PRO A 166 -27.48 -18.88 7.73
CA PRO A 166 -28.09 -18.36 6.53
C PRO A 166 -27.06 -18.17 5.41
N GLU A 167 -27.47 -18.41 4.18
CA GLU A 167 -26.61 -18.41 3.01
C GLU A 167 -27.07 -17.39 1.98
N TRP A 168 -26.14 -16.97 1.13
CA TRP A 168 -26.45 -16.18 -0.04
C TRP A 168 -25.67 -16.72 -1.24
N ARG A 169 -26.22 -16.50 -2.42
CA ARG A 169 -25.65 -16.98 -3.68
C ARG A 169 -25.65 -15.87 -4.71
N LYS A 170 -24.55 -15.79 -5.44
CA LYS A 170 -24.43 -15.00 -6.67
C LYS A 170 -23.92 -15.93 -7.77
N ASP A 171 -24.66 -15.99 -8.88
CA ASP A 171 -24.35 -16.89 -9.99
C ASP A 171 -24.17 -18.34 -9.46
N ASP A 172 -23.05 -18.99 -9.75
CA ASP A 172 -22.74 -20.35 -9.27
C ASP A 172 -22.03 -20.37 -7.90
N ALA A 173 -21.71 -19.22 -7.31
CA ALA A 173 -20.96 -19.11 -6.07
C ALA A 173 -21.91 -18.99 -4.87
N THR A 174 -21.79 -19.93 -3.92
CA THR A 174 -22.56 -19.95 -2.67
C THR A 174 -21.68 -19.59 -1.48
N PHE A 175 -22.19 -18.73 -0.62
CA PHE A 175 -21.52 -18.18 0.55
C PHE A 175 -22.39 -18.39 1.78
N THR A 176 -21.73 -18.62 2.92
CA THR A 176 -22.40 -18.90 4.19
C THR A 176 -22.11 -17.77 5.16
N GLY A 177 -23.17 -17.24 5.78
CA GLY A 177 -23.10 -16.13 6.72
C GLY A 177 -22.79 -14.77 6.07
N ARG A 178 -22.62 -13.77 6.94
CA ARG A 178 -22.29 -12.40 6.54
C ARG A 178 -20.94 -12.34 5.83
N CYS A 179 -20.85 -11.50 4.80
CA CYS A 179 -19.63 -11.25 4.05
C CYS A 179 -19.39 -9.76 3.84
N ILE A 180 -18.13 -9.36 3.75
CA ILE A 180 -17.69 -8.03 3.32
C ILE A 180 -16.90 -8.16 2.03
N ILE A 181 -17.29 -7.37 1.03
CA ILE A 181 -16.60 -7.22 -0.25
C ILE A 181 -15.84 -5.91 -0.23
N VAL A 182 -14.54 -5.96 -0.50
CA VAL A 182 -13.65 -4.79 -0.55
C VAL A 182 -12.68 -4.92 -1.72
N GLY A 183 -12.37 -3.81 -2.38
CA GLY A 183 -11.42 -3.80 -3.47
C GLY A 183 -10.01 -4.13 -2.98
N HIS A 184 -9.26 -4.91 -3.76
CA HIS A 184 -7.87 -5.23 -3.44
C HIS A 184 -6.96 -4.84 -4.61
N GLY A 185 -6.12 -3.83 -4.40
CA GLY A 185 -5.16 -3.35 -5.37
C GLY A 185 -4.10 -4.42 -5.65
N SER A 186 -4.14 -5.05 -6.82
CA SER A 186 -3.21 -6.12 -7.21
C SER A 186 -1.73 -5.68 -7.23
N ARG A 187 -1.48 -4.39 -7.50
CA ARG A 187 -0.12 -3.81 -7.52
C ARG A 187 0.39 -3.40 -6.14
N SER A 188 -0.49 -2.88 -5.29
CA SER A 188 -0.11 -2.29 -4.00
C SER A 188 -0.31 -3.24 -2.81
N GLY A 189 -1.09 -4.31 -2.98
CA GLY A 189 -1.54 -5.18 -1.89
C GLY A 189 -2.44 -4.48 -0.86
N ARG A 190 -2.92 -3.27 -1.17
CA ARG A 190 -3.75 -2.44 -0.29
C ARG A 190 -5.24 -2.62 -0.58
N LEU A 191 -6.06 -2.30 0.43
CA LEU A 191 -7.50 -2.16 0.25
C LEU A 191 -7.79 -0.88 -0.53
N VAL A 192 -8.66 -0.98 -1.53
CA VAL A 192 -9.16 0.11 -2.38
C VAL A 192 -10.68 0.06 -2.41
N ASP A 193 -11.32 1.04 -3.05
CA ASP A 193 -12.77 0.98 -3.23
C ASP A 193 -13.16 -0.31 -3.95
N VAL A 194 -14.19 -0.96 -3.45
CA VAL A 194 -14.81 -2.10 -4.12
C VAL A 194 -15.16 -1.73 -5.56
N ALA A 195 -14.84 -2.61 -6.51
CA ALA A 195 -15.20 -2.41 -7.91
C ALA A 195 -16.63 -2.88 -8.21
N ALA A 196 -17.12 -3.86 -7.44
CA ALA A 196 -18.49 -4.36 -7.56
C ALA A 196 -19.54 -3.26 -7.47
N SER A 197 -20.55 -3.36 -8.35
CA SER A 197 -21.72 -2.49 -8.37
C SER A 197 -22.74 -2.97 -7.35
N LEU A 198 -23.16 -2.08 -6.46
CA LEU A 198 -24.21 -2.35 -5.47
C LEU A 198 -25.52 -2.77 -6.16
N THR A 199 -25.89 -2.07 -7.24
CA THR A 199 -27.08 -2.37 -8.04
C THR A 199 -27.03 -3.77 -8.63
N ASN A 200 -25.89 -4.15 -9.25
CA ASN A 200 -25.74 -5.49 -9.83
C ASN A 200 -25.85 -6.60 -8.78
N LEU A 201 -25.30 -6.38 -7.58
CA LEU A 201 -25.43 -7.32 -6.48
C LEU A 201 -26.89 -7.46 -6.03
N ARG A 202 -27.61 -6.34 -5.89
CA ARG A 202 -29.04 -6.36 -5.50
C ARG A 202 -29.94 -7.05 -6.52
N GLU A 203 -29.64 -6.94 -7.81
CA GLU A 203 -30.42 -7.60 -8.85
C GLU A 203 -30.14 -9.10 -8.97
N SER A 204 -28.93 -9.55 -8.60
CA SER A 204 -28.47 -10.92 -8.88
C SER A 204 -28.25 -11.82 -7.66
N VAL A 205 -28.22 -11.26 -6.44
CA VAL A 205 -28.02 -12.03 -5.22
C VAL A 205 -29.33 -12.63 -4.74
N THR A 206 -29.27 -13.90 -4.36
CA THR A 206 -30.35 -14.66 -3.74
C THR A 206 -29.95 -15.11 -2.34
N PHE A 207 -30.91 -15.18 -1.41
CA PHE A 207 -30.73 -15.56 -0.02
C PHE A 207 -31.46 -16.86 0.30
N ARG A 208 -30.92 -17.62 1.25
CA ARG A 208 -31.52 -18.82 1.80
C ARG A 208 -31.36 -18.84 3.31
N SER A 209 -32.45 -19.08 4.03
CA SER A 209 -32.38 -19.28 5.48
C SER A 209 -31.92 -20.70 5.80
N SER A 210 -31.38 -20.93 7.00
CA SER A 210 -30.95 -22.27 7.42
C SER A 210 -32.09 -23.29 7.59
N ALA A 211 -33.34 -22.82 7.70
CA ALA A 211 -34.53 -23.65 7.84
C ALA A 211 -35.28 -23.87 6.51
N ASP A 212 -34.89 -23.16 5.44
CA ASP A 212 -35.60 -23.14 4.17
C ASP A 212 -34.71 -23.70 3.06
N ASN A 213 -35.28 -24.52 2.18
CA ASN A 213 -34.58 -25.07 1.03
C ASN A 213 -34.66 -24.17 -0.21
N SER A 214 -35.51 -23.14 -0.18
CA SER A 214 -35.72 -22.22 -1.30
C SER A 214 -34.79 -21.01 -1.28
N TRP A 215 -34.46 -20.51 -2.47
CA TRP A 215 -33.68 -19.30 -2.68
C TRP A 215 -34.62 -18.14 -3.02
N THR A 216 -34.46 -17.02 -2.33
CA THR A 216 -35.29 -15.82 -2.51
C THR A 216 -34.43 -14.68 -3.04
N SER A 217 -34.86 -13.98 -4.09
CA SER A 217 -34.17 -12.79 -4.59
C SER A 217 -34.17 -11.67 -3.56
N TYR A 218 -33.14 -10.82 -3.60
CA TYR A 218 -33.04 -9.66 -2.72
C TYR A 218 -34.28 -8.74 -2.81
N GLU A 219 -34.80 -8.48 -4.01
CA GLU A 219 -35.97 -7.61 -4.20
C GLU A 219 -37.20 -8.13 -3.43
N CYS A 220 -37.54 -9.42 -3.59
CA CYS A 220 -38.66 -10.04 -2.86
C CYS A 220 -38.41 -10.13 -1.34
N ALA A 221 -37.14 -10.20 -0.92
CA ALA A 221 -36.79 -10.19 0.50
C ALA A 221 -36.93 -8.78 1.12
N SER A 222 -36.59 -7.74 0.37
CA SER A 222 -36.61 -6.35 0.84
C SER A 222 -38.04 -5.84 1.09
N GLU A 223 -39.00 -6.22 0.24
CA GLU A 223 -40.41 -5.85 0.38
C GLU A 223 -41.02 -6.41 1.68
N ASN A 224 -40.69 -7.66 2.02
CA ASN A 224 -41.16 -8.33 3.24
C ASN A 224 -40.58 -7.75 4.54
N SER A 225 -39.40 -7.11 4.49
CA SER A 225 -38.79 -6.51 5.69
C SER A 225 -39.43 -5.18 6.08
N THR A 226 -40.07 -4.48 5.14
CA THR A 226 -40.81 -3.23 5.37
C THR A 226 -42.25 -3.45 5.87
N ALA A 227 -42.83 -4.63 5.62
CA ALA A 227 -44.19 -4.96 6.04
C ALA A 227 -44.33 -5.24 7.55
N GLY A 228 -43.22 -5.33 8.31
CA GLY A 228 -43.22 -5.62 9.75
C GLY A 228 -43.15 -4.41 10.69
N ARG A 229 -43.24 -3.17 10.18
CA ARG A 229 -43.34 -1.95 11.01
C ARG A 229 -44.73 -1.34 10.89
N SER A 230 -45.70 -1.97 11.53
CA SER A 230 -46.96 -1.35 11.90
C SER A 230 -47.40 -2.01 13.20
N ASP A 231 -47.02 -1.38 14.30
CA ASP A 231 -47.79 -1.21 15.54
C ASP A 231 -47.11 -0.13 16.39
#